data_AF-A0AAN7Y8A5-F1
#
_entry.id   AF-A0AAN7Y8A5-F1
#
_cell.length_a   1.000
_cell.length_b   1.000
_cell.length_c   1.000
_cell.angle_alpha   90.00
_cell.angle_beta   90.00
_cell.angle_gamma   90.00
#
_symmetry.space_group_name_H-M   'P 1'
#
loop_
_entity.id
_entity.type
_entity.pdbx_description
1 polymer ?
#
loop_
_entity_poly.entity_id
_entity_poly.type
_entity_poly.pdbx_seq_one_letter_code
_entity_poly.pdbx_strand_id
1 'polypeptide(L)'
;MVKEVRRAPQRRAPRPKACTPHCIRPVEDITEEEIQLVADNMTEKVYNRDTGTTCHQCRQKTVDTKTFCRSEDCRGILGQFCGPCLRNRYGEDVKKALLDPKWKCPPCRGICNCSFCRQREGRCPTGILFPLAQYHGFSDVHSYLSSLRNKLKNVDKDVEMLYQH
;
A
#
# COMPACT_ATOMS: atom_id res chain seq x y z
N MET A 1 -17.82 43.33 -2.42
CA MET A 1 -17.08 42.27 -1.70
C MET A 1 -16.20 41.54 -2.70
N VAL A 2 -14.90 41.84 -2.71
CA VAL A 2 -13.93 41.20 -3.60
C VAL A 2 -13.72 39.75 -3.13
N LYS A 3 -14.01 38.78 -4.01
CA LYS A 3 -13.75 37.36 -3.75
C LYS A 3 -12.23 37.16 -3.71
N GLU A 4 -11.68 36.91 -2.52
CA GLU A 4 -10.27 36.52 -2.39
C GLU A 4 -10.04 35.19 -3.12
N VAL A 5 -9.26 35.25 -4.20
CA VAL A 5 -8.79 34.07 -4.92
C VAL A 5 -7.77 33.36 -4.01
N ARG A 6 -8.13 32.18 -3.51
CA ARG A 6 -7.23 31.32 -2.73
C ARG A 6 -5.96 31.05 -3.56
N ARG A 7 -4.80 31.48 -3.06
CA ARG A 7 -3.50 31.23 -3.70
C ARG A 7 -3.24 29.72 -3.83
N ALA A 8 -2.70 29.32 -4.97
CA ALA A 8 -2.30 27.94 -5.22
C ALA A 8 -1.23 27.48 -4.21
N PRO A 9 -1.25 26.21 -3.75
CA PRO A 9 -0.25 25.70 -2.81
C PRO A 9 1.15 25.81 -3.41
N GLN A 10 2.05 26.54 -2.74
CA GLN A 10 3.45 26.61 -3.15
C GLN A 10 4.10 25.22 -2.98
N ARG A 11 4.59 24.65 -4.08
CA ARG A 11 5.39 23.42 -4.04
C ARG A 11 6.73 23.74 -3.40
N ARG A 12 6.95 23.28 -2.16
CA ARG A 12 8.27 23.35 -1.52
C ARG A 12 9.30 22.61 -2.39
N ALA A 13 10.46 23.21 -2.58
CA ALA A 13 11.57 22.58 -3.29
C ALA A 13 11.89 21.21 -2.67
N PRO A 14 12.21 20.19 -3.48
CA PRO A 14 12.57 18.88 -2.95
C PRO A 14 13.85 19.02 -2.12
N ARG A 15 13.73 18.76 -0.80
CA ARG A 15 14.87 18.66 0.10
C ARG A 15 15.79 17.54 -0.44
N PRO A 16 17.12 17.76 -0.57
CA PRO A 16 18.04 16.71 -0.99
C PRO A 16 17.89 15.52 -0.04
N LYS A 17 17.58 14.34 -0.59
CA LYS A 17 17.27 13.16 0.18
C LYS A 17 18.57 12.46 0.56
N ALA A 18 19.03 12.66 1.78
CA ALA A 18 19.73 11.59 2.47
C ALA A 18 18.68 10.49 2.72
N CYS A 19 18.51 9.59 1.75
CA CYS A 19 17.65 8.43 1.92
C CYS A 19 18.51 7.39 2.62
N THR A 20 18.19 7.05 3.86
CA THR A 20 18.84 5.93 4.55
C THR A 20 18.79 4.70 3.62
N PRO A 21 19.93 4.02 3.39
CA PRO A 21 19.96 2.86 2.51
C PRO A 21 18.94 1.83 2.95
N HIS A 22 18.23 1.22 2.00
CA HIS A 22 17.37 0.10 2.31
C HIS A 22 18.24 -1.12 2.64
N CYS A 23 18.24 -1.51 3.91
CA CYS A 23 18.84 -2.77 4.33
C CYS A 23 17.85 -3.91 4.05
N ILE A 24 18.22 -4.82 3.16
CA ILE A 24 17.48 -6.07 2.95
C ILE A 24 17.83 -6.99 4.11
N ARG A 25 16.87 -7.20 5.00
CA ARG A 25 16.99 -8.20 6.07
C ARG A 25 16.76 -9.61 5.47
N PRO A 26 17.57 -10.63 5.78
CA PRO A 26 17.27 -12.02 5.41
C PRO A 26 16.02 -12.55 6.14
N VAL A 27 15.50 -13.69 5.70
CA VAL A 27 14.30 -14.30 6.34
C VAL A 27 14.68 -15.08 7.59
N GLU A 28 15.91 -15.58 7.64
CA GLU A 28 16.50 -16.33 8.74
C GLU A 28 16.65 -15.47 10.01
N ASP A 29 16.78 -14.15 9.84
CA ASP A 29 16.85 -13.19 10.94
C ASP A 29 15.47 -12.90 11.56
N ILE A 30 14.36 -13.31 10.94
CA ILE A 30 13.02 -13.05 11.47
C ILE A 30 12.76 -14.02 12.63
N THR A 31 12.53 -13.47 13.82
CA THR A 31 12.30 -14.30 15.01
C THR A 31 10.81 -14.67 15.15
N GLU A 32 10.53 -15.74 15.88
CA GLU A 32 9.15 -16.17 16.15
C GLU A 32 8.38 -15.10 16.95
N GLU A 33 9.04 -14.39 17.87
CA GLU A 33 8.45 -13.30 18.63
C GLU A 33 8.01 -12.15 17.71
N GLU A 34 8.80 -11.84 16.68
CA GLU A 34 8.41 -10.84 15.68
C GLU A 34 7.19 -11.29 14.88
N ILE A 35 7.08 -12.58 14.54
CA ILE A 35 5.91 -13.14 13.84
C ILE A 35 4.67 -13.05 14.72
N GLN A 36 4.79 -13.31 16.03
CA GLN A 36 3.70 -13.21 17.00
C GLN A 36 3.24 -11.77 17.25
N LEU A 37 4.14 -10.78 17.09
CA LEU A 37 3.82 -9.35 17.20
C LEU A 37 3.11 -8.76 15.97
N VAL A 38 2.84 -9.55 14.94
CA VAL A 38 2.01 -9.10 13.80
C VAL A 38 0.57 -8.91 14.26
N ALA A 39 0.04 -7.69 14.13
CA ALA A 39 -1.36 -7.41 14.43
C ALA A 39 -2.31 -8.10 13.44
N ASP A 40 -3.34 -8.78 13.93
CA ASP A 40 -4.35 -9.45 13.11
C ASP A 40 -5.53 -8.51 12.79
N ASN A 41 -5.82 -7.54 13.64
CA ASN A 41 -6.85 -6.53 13.42
C ASN A 41 -6.39 -5.11 13.80
N MET A 42 -7.22 -4.10 13.51
CA MET A 42 -6.86 -2.71 13.77
C MET A 42 -6.83 -2.36 15.27
N THR A 43 -7.60 -3.07 16.09
CA THR A 43 -7.76 -2.81 17.53
C THR A 43 -6.58 -3.30 18.37
N GLU A 44 -5.84 -4.31 17.89
CA GLU A 44 -4.63 -4.83 18.54
C GLU A 44 -3.41 -3.89 18.41
N LYS A 45 -3.49 -2.86 17.57
CA LYS A 45 -2.34 -2.02 17.26
C LYS A 45 -2.08 -1.01 18.37
N VAL A 46 -0.91 -1.10 18.99
CA VAL A 46 -0.45 -0.13 19.99
C VAL A 46 0.38 0.96 19.32
N TYR A 47 -0.09 2.20 19.39
CA TYR A 47 0.62 3.37 18.88
C TYR A 47 1.83 3.71 19.75
N ASN A 48 2.98 3.94 19.11
CA ASN A 48 4.17 4.44 19.78
C ASN A 48 4.94 5.35 18.82
N ARG A 49 5.17 6.61 19.21
CA ARG A 49 5.80 7.61 18.35
C ARG A 49 7.31 7.37 18.18
N ASP A 50 7.94 6.87 19.24
CA ASP A 50 9.38 6.85 19.44
C ASP A 50 9.98 5.54 18.94
N THR A 51 9.40 4.41 19.33
CA THR A 51 9.87 3.06 18.93
C THR A 51 9.04 2.42 17.83
N GLY A 52 7.85 2.95 17.54
CA GLY A 52 6.95 2.39 16.55
C GLY A 52 7.41 2.60 15.10
N THR A 53 7.16 1.61 14.27
CA THR A 53 7.43 1.66 12.82
C THR A 53 6.19 2.13 12.07
N THR A 54 6.38 2.85 10.95
CA THR A 54 5.27 3.46 10.20
C THR A 54 4.73 2.52 9.14
N CYS A 55 3.44 2.20 9.21
CA CYS A 55 2.77 1.46 8.12
C CYS A 55 2.57 2.38 6.89
N HIS A 56 2.96 1.91 5.71
CA HIS A 56 2.83 2.64 4.45
C HIS A 56 1.37 3.03 4.14
N GLN A 57 0.42 2.12 4.41
CA GLN A 57 -0.98 2.31 4.04
C GLN A 57 -1.74 3.23 5.00
N CYS A 58 -1.75 2.90 6.31
CA CYS A 58 -2.50 3.67 7.30
C CYS A 58 -1.69 4.80 7.95
N ARG A 59 -0.36 4.82 7.75
CA ARG A 59 0.57 5.85 8.24
C ARG A 59 0.64 5.97 9.76
N GLN A 60 0.10 4.99 10.48
CA GLN A 60 0.23 4.89 11.93
C GLN A 60 1.61 4.36 12.29
N LYS A 61 2.19 4.93 13.35
CA LYS A 61 3.42 4.44 14.01
C LYS A 61 3.04 3.54 15.16
N THR A 62 3.27 2.25 15.00
CA THR A 62 2.80 1.24 15.95
C THR A 62 3.90 0.20 16.17
N VAL A 63 3.86 -0.48 17.31
CA VAL A 63 4.91 -1.43 17.72
C VAL A 63 4.78 -2.82 17.07
N ASP A 64 3.64 -3.12 16.45
CA ASP A 64 3.41 -4.37 15.72
C ASP A 64 4.46 -4.59 14.62
N THR A 65 4.81 -5.85 14.40
CA THR A 65 5.70 -6.23 13.30
C THR A 65 5.02 -5.96 11.97
N LYS A 66 5.79 -5.36 11.05
CA LYS A 66 5.37 -5.01 9.70
C LYS A 66 6.25 -5.74 8.71
N THR A 67 5.80 -5.83 7.46
CA THR A 67 6.59 -6.44 6.40
C THR A 67 7.95 -5.75 6.18
N PHE A 68 8.92 -6.52 5.70
CA PHE A 68 10.19 -6.04 5.18
C PHE A 68 10.29 -6.38 3.68
N CYS A 69 10.50 -5.39 2.82
CA CYS A 69 10.65 -5.65 1.39
C CYS A 69 12.02 -6.27 1.10
N ARG A 70 12.10 -7.19 0.12
CA ARG A 70 13.35 -7.80 -0.36
C ARG A 70 13.80 -7.25 -1.72
N SER A 71 13.35 -6.05 -2.08
CA SER A 71 13.69 -5.43 -3.37
C SER A 71 14.82 -4.44 -3.16
N GLU A 72 15.92 -4.58 -3.91
CA GLU A 72 17.10 -3.70 -3.82
C GLU A 72 16.75 -2.22 -3.98
N ASP A 73 15.82 -1.91 -4.89
CA ASP A 73 15.37 -0.54 -5.16
C ASP A 73 14.32 0.01 -4.16
N CYS A 74 13.95 -0.76 -3.13
CA CYS A 74 12.95 -0.30 -2.16
C CYS A 74 13.51 0.87 -1.34
N ARG A 75 12.66 1.79 -0.92
CA ARG A 75 13.05 2.93 -0.07
C ARG A 75 12.77 2.67 1.42
N GLY A 76 12.88 1.42 1.87
CA GLY A 76 12.68 0.97 3.24
C GLY A 76 11.25 1.14 3.77
N ILE A 77 10.85 2.38 4.11
CA ILE A 77 9.54 2.75 4.66
C ILE A 77 8.39 2.40 3.70
N LEU A 78 8.66 2.38 2.39
CA LEU A 78 7.66 1.96 1.39
C LEU A 78 7.31 0.47 1.49
N GLY A 79 8.19 -0.32 2.10
CA GLY A 79 8.04 -1.76 2.26
C GLY A 79 7.26 -2.21 3.47
N GLN A 80 6.92 -1.31 4.41
CA GLN A 80 6.33 -1.67 5.70
C GLN A 80 4.80 -1.61 5.69
N PHE A 81 4.14 -2.76 5.82
CA PHE A 81 2.69 -2.87 5.97
C PHE A 81 2.36 -3.64 7.24
N CYS A 82 1.40 -3.13 8.02
CA CYS A 82 0.81 -3.89 9.13
C CYS A 82 -0.18 -4.94 8.60
N GLY A 83 -0.43 -5.99 9.39
CA GLY A 83 -1.31 -7.11 9.05
C GLY A 83 -2.63 -6.70 8.40
N PRO A 84 -3.46 -5.86 9.06
CA PRO A 84 -4.77 -5.52 8.54
C PRO A 84 -4.70 -4.72 7.23
N CYS A 85 -3.64 -3.92 7.03
CA CYS A 85 -3.50 -3.13 5.82
C CYS A 85 -3.09 -4.00 4.64
N LEU A 86 -2.13 -4.91 4.81
CA LEU A 86 -1.68 -5.78 3.74
C LEU A 86 -2.82 -6.71 3.30
N ARG A 87 -3.50 -7.34 4.27
CA ARG A 87 -4.62 -8.24 4.03
C ARG A 87 -5.77 -7.55 3.32
N ASN A 88 -6.31 -6.49 3.91
CA ASN A 88 -7.53 -5.87 3.38
C ASN A 88 -7.31 -5.12 2.07
N ARG A 89 -6.08 -4.67 1.78
CA ARG A 89 -5.79 -3.89 0.56
C ARG A 89 -5.25 -4.71 -0.59
N TYR A 90 -4.56 -5.82 -0.30
CA TYR A 90 -3.82 -6.59 -1.30
C TYR A 90 -4.02 -8.11 -1.20
N GLY A 91 -4.79 -8.60 -0.21
CA GLY A 91 -5.06 -10.03 -0.06
C GLY A 91 -3.88 -10.85 0.44
N GLU A 92 -2.84 -10.20 0.98
CA GLU A 92 -1.60 -10.83 1.40
C GLU A 92 -1.47 -10.89 2.93
N ASP A 93 -0.81 -11.94 3.41
CA ASP A 93 -0.55 -12.17 4.84
C ASP A 93 0.87 -11.72 5.22
N VAL A 94 0.99 -11.01 6.35
CA VAL A 94 2.29 -10.46 6.79
C VAL A 94 3.23 -11.55 7.26
N LYS A 95 2.74 -12.58 7.95
CA LYS A 95 3.58 -13.68 8.45
C LYS A 95 4.20 -14.44 7.28
N LYS A 96 3.40 -14.73 6.24
CA LYS A 96 3.89 -15.30 4.97
C LYS A 96 4.88 -14.37 4.25
N ALA A 97 4.60 -13.07 4.18
CA ALA A 97 5.48 -12.10 3.54
C ALA A 97 6.84 -11.98 4.24
N LEU A 98 6.89 -12.08 5.56
CA LEU A 98 8.14 -12.02 6.33
C LEU A 98 9.06 -13.22 6.04
N LEU A 99 8.46 -14.40 5.84
CA LEU A 99 9.15 -15.66 5.59
C LEU A 99 9.44 -15.93 4.10
N ASP A 100 9.01 -15.05 3.19
CA ASP A 100 9.28 -15.18 1.76
C ASP A 100 10.51 -14.34 1.36
N PRO A 101 11.64 -14.98 0.96
CA PRO A 101 12.87 -14.27 0.58
C PRO A 101 12.72 -13.48 -0.73
N LYS A 102 11.67 -13.72 -1.50
CA LYS A 102 11.37 -13.04 -2.77
C LYS A 102 10.26 -12.00 -2.63
N TRP A 103 9.72 -11.79 -1.43
CA TRP A 103 8.59 -10.89 -1.26
C TRP A 103 8.95 -9.44 -1.61
N LYS A 104 8.15 -8.85 -2.50
CA LYS A 104 8.25 -7.45 -2.90
C LYS A 104 6.98 -6.70 -2.47
N CYS A 105 7.15 -5.52 -1.88
CA CYS A 105 6.02 -4.75 -1.41
C CYS A 105 5.14 -4.22 -2.57
N PRO A 106 3.85 -3.90 -2.31
CA PRO A 106 2.95 -3.38 -3.35
C PRO A 106 3.49 -2.16 -4.11
N PRO A 107 4.21 -1.19 -3.49
CA PRO A 107 4.87 -0.13 -4.23
C PRO A 107 5.95 -0.61 -5.21
N CYS A 108 6.82 -1.54 -4.82
CA CYS A 108 7.87 -2.07 -5.70
C CYS A 108 7.32 -2.93 -6.84
N ARG A 109 6.14 -3.53 -6.65
CA ARG A 109 5.39 -4.23 -7.71
C ARG A 109 4.56 -3.31 -8.60
N GLY A 110 4.47 -2.02 -8.31
CA GLY A 110 3.64 -1.07 -9.07
C GLY A 110 2.13 -1.29 -8.90
N ILE A 111 1.69 -1.98 -7.84
CA ILE A 111 0.27 -2.27 -7.58
C ILE A 111 -0.31 -1.50 -6.39
N CYS A 112 0.49 -0.65 -5.73
CA CYS A 112 0.05 0.08 -4.55
C CYS A 112 -1.16 0.99 -4.86
N ASN A 113 -2.26 0.77 -4.14
CA ASN A 113 -3.48 1.53 -4.30
C ASN A 113 -3.67 2.63 -3.23
N CYS A 114 -2.63 2.95 -2.46
CA CYS A 114 -2.71 4.02 -1.46
C CYS A 114 -2.81 5.41 -2.12
N SER A 115 -3.37 6.38 -1.39
CA SER A 115 -3.61 7.72 -1.92
C SER A 115 -2.34 8.46 -2.34
N PHE A 116 -1.22 8.30 -1.60
CA PHE A 116 0.03 8.98 -1.94
C PHE A 116 0.71 8.41 -3.19
N CYS A 117 0.74 7.08 -3.35
CA CYS A 117 1.31 6.47 -4.55
C CYS A 117 0.49 6.82 -5.78
N ARG A 118 -0.84 6.75 -5.69
CA ARG A 118 -1.73 7.15 -6.80
C ARG A 118 -1.58 8.63 -7.16
N GLN A 119 -1.52 9.52 -6.19
CA GLN A 119 -1.31 10.94 -6.46
C GLN A 119 0.05 11.22 -7.12
N ARG A 120 1.10 10.48 -6.73
CA ARG A 120 2.42 10.56 -7.38
C ARG A 120 2.37 10.12 -8.85
N GLU A 121 1.49 9.18 -9.17
CA GLU A 121 1.20 8.71 -10.54
C GLU A 121 0.16 9.60 -11.28
N GLY A 122 -0.28 10.71 -10.69
CA GLY A 122 -1.30 11.58 -11.31
C GLY A 122 -2.72 11.01 -11.30
N ARG A 123 -3.00 10.01 -10.45
CA ARG A 123 -4.29 9.33 -10.34
C ARG A 123 -5.07 9.77 -9.10
N CYS A 124 -6.40 9.78 -9.20
CA CYS A 124 -7.28 10.03 -8.06
C CYS A 124 -7.06 8.99 -6.95
N PRO A 125 -7.10 9.38 -5.66
CA PRO A 125 -6.95 8.46 -4.53
C PRO A 125 -8.14 7.50 -4.45
N THR A 126 -7.93 6.28 -3.94
CA THR A 126 -9.03 5.29 -3.79
C THR A 126 -9.96 5.54 -2.61
N GLY A 127 -9.57 6.38 -1.65
CA GLY A 127 -10.28 6.52 -0.37
C GLY A 127 -10.31 5.22 0.45
N ILE A 128 -11.31 5.10 1.33
CA ILE A 128 -11.60 3.91 2.14
C ILE A 128 -12.43 2.95 1.28
N LEU A 129 -11.77 1.98 0.64
CA LEU A 129 -12.40 1.15 -0.39
C LEU A 129 -12.74 -0.27 0.08
N PHE A 130 -12.24 -0.69 1.24
CA PHE A 130 -12.41 -2.06 1.71
C PHE A 130 -13.87 -2.46 2.00
N PRO A 131 -14.69 -1.63 2.67
CA PRO A 131 -16.11 -1.97 2.88
C PRO A 131 -16.88 -2.17 1.57
N LEU A 132 -16.57 -1.34 0.55
CA LEU A 132 -17.17 -1.49 -0.77
C LEU A 132 -16.71 -2.77 -1.48
N ALA A 133 -15.42 -3.11 -1.39
CA ALA A 133 -14.91 -4.36 -1.92
C ALA A 133 -15.63 -5.58 -1.28
N GLN A 134 -15.79 -5.56 0.05
CA GLN A 134 -16.53 -6.61 0.77
C GLN A 134 -18.00 -6.69 0.36
N TYR A 135 -18.68 -5.54 0.20
CA TYR A 135 -20.05 -5.49 -0.29
C TYR A 135 -20.21 -6.17 -1.66
N HIS A 136 -19.19 -6.08 -2.52
CA HIS A 136 -19.14 -6.75 -3.82
C HIS A 136 -18.56 -8.18 -3.77
N GLY A 137 -18.38 -8.77 -2.60
CA GLY A 137 -17.92 -10.15 -2.43
C GLY A 137 -16.40 -10.36 -2.53
N PHE A 138 -15.61 -9.29 -2.46
CA PHE A 138 -14.14 -9.38 -2.49
C PHE A 138 -13.55 -9.34 -1.09
N SER A 139 -12.54 -10.18 -0.85
CA SER A 139 -11.78 -10.24 0.41
C SER A 139 -10.69 -9.16 0.50
N ASP A 140 -10.40 -8.45 -0.60
CA ASP A 140 -9.42 -7.38 -0.64
C ASP A 140 -9.70 -6.34 -1.75
N VAL A 141 -9.14 -5.15 -1.57
CA VAL A 141 -9.33 -4.02 -2.51
C VAL A 141 -8.64 -4.24 -3.85
N HIS A 142 -7.47 -4.88 -3.88
CA HIS A 142 -6.72 -5.08 -5.12
C HIS A 142 -7.46 -6.00 -6.09
N SER A 143 -8.02 -7.09 -5.59
CA SER A 143 -8.86 -8.02 -6.36
C SER A 143 -10.11 -7.34 -6.88
N TYR A 144 -10.79 -6.54 -6.05
CA TYR A 144 -11.94 -5.74 -6.47
C TYR A 144 -11.57 -4.78 -7.62
N LEU A 145 -10.53 -3.97 -7.46
CA LEU A 145 -10.06 -3.04 -8.49
C LEU A 145 -9.63 -3.75 -9.77
N SER A 146 -8.99 -4.91 -9.66
CA SER A 146 -8.57 -5.72 -10.80
C SER A 146 -9.77 -6.24 -11.58
N SER A 147 -10.84 -6.65 -10.89
CA SER A 147 -12.09 -7.08 -11.53
C SER A 147 -12.74 -5.94 -12.33
N LEU A 148 -12.77 -4.72 -11.79
CA LEU A 148 -13.32 -3.54 -12.48
C LEU A 148 -12.52 -3.22 -13.73
N ARG A 149 -11.18 -3.22 -13.63
CA ARG A 149 -10.31 -2.98 -14.78
C ARG A 149 -10.54 -4.01 -15.89
N ASN A 150 -10.71 -5.29 -15.54
CA ASN A 150 -10.94 -6.33 -16.52
C ASN A 150 -12.31 -6.17 -17.20
N LYS A 151 -13.35 -5.81 -16.46
CA LYS A 151 -14.67 -5.49 -17.02
C LYS A 151 -14.59 -4.35 -18.04
N LEU A 152 -13.91 -3.24 -17.69
CA LEU A 152 -13.74 -2.10 -18.59
C LEU A 152 -13.01 -2.48 -19.89
N LYS A 153 -11.90 -3.23 -19.78
CA LYS A 153 -11.16 -3.70 -20.96
C LYS A 153 -11.97 -4.60 -21.88
N ASN A 154 -12.90 -5.38 -21.33
CA ASN A 154 -13.76 -6.23 -22.14
C ASN A 154 -14.80 -5.38 -22.88
N VAL A 155 -15.38 -4.38 -22.22
CA VAL A 155 -16.28 -3.42 -22.87
C VAL A 155 -15.58 -2.69 -24.01
N ASP A 156 -14.34 -2.22 -23.81
CA ASP A 156 -13.58 -1.53 -24.86
C ASP A 156 -13.37 -2.42 -26.10
N LYS A 157 -13.09 -3.72 -25.89
CA LYS A 157 -12.94 -4.69 -26.99
C LYS A 157 -14.25 -4.97 -27.70
N ASP A 158 -15.34 -5.13 -26.96
CA ASP A 158 -16.66 -5.38 -27.53
C ASP A 158 -17.10 -4.17 -28.38
N VAL A 159 -16.79 -2.96 -27.93
CA VAL A 159 -16.97 -1.71 -28.68
C VAL A 159 -16.10 -1.69 -29.93
N GLU A 160 -14.79 -1.92 -29.84
CA GLU A 160 -13.90 -1.93 -31.01
C GLU A 160 -14.33 -2.94 -32.09
N MET A 161 -14.84 -4.12 -31.70
CA MET A 161 -15.37 -5.11 -32.64
C MET A 161 -16.69 -4.68 -33.31
N LEU A 162 -17.51 -3.85 -32.65
CA LEU A 162 -18.77 -3.34 -33.22
C LEU A 162 -18.57 -2.20 -34.22
N TYR A 163 -17.44 -1.49 -34.18
CA TYR A 163 -17.11 -0.40 -35.12
C TYR A 163 -16.14 -0.82 -36.25
N GLN A 164 -15.79 -2.11 -36.33
CA GLN A 164 -14.99 -2.70 -37.41
C GLN A 164 -15.84 -3.41 -38.48
N HIS A 165 -17.17 -3.26 -38.45
CA HIS A 165 -18.13 -3.65 -39.50
C HIS A 165 -19.01 -2.44 -39.85
#